data_AF-A0A4Q2ZYP3-F1
#
_entry.id   AF-A0A4Q2ZYP3-F1
#
_cell.length_a   1.000
_cell.length_b   1.000
_cell.length_c   1.000
_cell.angle_alpha   90.00
_cell.angle_beta   90.00
_cell.angle_gamma   90.00
#
_symmetry.space_group_name_H-M   'P 1'
#
loop_
_entity.id
_entity.type
_entity.pdbx_description
1 polymer ?
#
loop_
_entity_poly.entity_id
_entity_poly.type
_entity_poly.pdbx_seq_one_letter_code
_entity_poly.pdbx_strand_id
1 'polypeptide(L)'
;MRILLYSLLFFSSTVATATGVDSAFIATVTQYAARQLGLPQGQYFTAWEGNEEPYYCLFVSYADTVKTLPEAHIYIPCTIKKEADSVAKHYVNNGYEVLLYKVHANSDTKMHARLLQYSREAICFIVFHELAHNYAFKNLWLPYAYHEAMCDVIAAFGTEHFARETHLIDVKSAQTFARKTERVYHAVNKCVVKVNEHSLGRTQYHRSCERQIQRLLKGTDSFMRDRFQYPVNNGFLLKNGYYSTYYFKLKKWMEEDGTLSVFLARMKRLFPKSLDNKERMLKW
;
A
#
# COMPACT_ATOMS: atom_id res chain seq x y z
N MET A 1 41.35 36.68 23.54
CA MET A 1 41.33 35.21 23.72
C MET A 1 39.89 34.81 23.97
N ARG A 2 39.26 34.17 22.97
CA ARG A 2 37.84 33.79 22.94
C ARG A 2 37.63 32.53 23.79
N ILE A 3 36.70 32.55 24.75
CA ILE A 3 36.14 31.32 25.32
C ILE A 3 34.64 31.33 25.04
N LEU A 4 34.26 30.41 24.16
CA LEU A 4 32.92 30.06 23.73
C LEU A 4 32.18 29.35 24.86
N LEU A 5 31.06 29.91 25.30
CA LEU A 5 30.02 29.17 26.02
C LEU A 5 28.92 28.83 25.00
N TYR A 6 29.09 27.71 24.31
CA TYR A 6 28.01 27.10 23.54
C TYR A 6 27.08 26.38 24.51
N SER A 7 25.92 26.98 24.73
CA SER A 7 24.75 26.31 25.30
C SER A 7 24.35 25.13 24.42
N LEU A 8 24.59 23.92 24.93
CA LEU A 8 23.99 22.67 24.46
C LEU A 8 22.47 22.76 24.61
N LEU A 9 21.79 23.19 23.55
CA LEU A 9 20.38 22.89 23.35
C LEU A 9 20.28 21.40 23.05
N PHE A 10 20.14 20.59 24.10
CA PHE A 10 19.56 19.26 23.98
C PHE A 10 18.12 19.42 23.49
N PHE A 11 17.92 19.34 22.17
CA PHE A 11 16.62 18.96 21.62
C PHE A 11 16.40 17.50 22.00
N SER A 12 15.86 17.26 23.20
CA SER A 12 15.11 16.03 23.43
C SER A 12 13.84 16.14 22.60
N SER A 13 13.87 15.64 21.36
CA SER A 13 12.64 15.25 20.69
C SER A 13 12.06 14.10 21.50
N THR A 14 11.21 14.42 22.48
CA THR A 14 10.37 13.43 23.13
C THR A 14 9.51 12.83 22.02
N VAL A 15 9.91 11.66 21.54
CA VAL A 15 9.05 10.81 20.73
C VAL A 15 7.85 10.52 21.62
N ALA A 16 6.75 11.24 21.38
CA ALA A 16 5.51 10.97 22.08
C ALA A 16 5.20 9.50 21.81
N THR A 17 5.12 8.69 22.86
CA THR A 17 4.70 7.30 22.75
C THR A 17 3.17 7.31 22.70
N ALA A 18 2.57 6.54 21.79
CA ALA A 18 1.11 6.48 21.78
C ALA A 18 0.59 5.72 22.99
N THR A 19 -0.30 6.38 23.71
CA THR A 19 -0.97 5.83 24.89
C THR A 19 -2.47 5.83 24.62
N GLY A 20 -3.10 4.65 24.65
CA GLY A 20 -4.52 4.48 24.33
C GLY A 20 -4.90 3.02 24.02
N VAL A 21 -6.20 2.69 24.13
CA VAL A 21 -6.74 1.34 23.83
C VAL A 21 -6.46 0.93 22.38
N ASP A 22 -6.59 1.87 21.44
CA ASP A 22 -6.32 1.59 20.02
C ASP A 22 -4.81 1.44 19.75
N SER A 23 -3.96 2.16 20.48
CA SER A 23 -2.51 1.97 20.44
C SER A 23 -2.11 0.60 20.99
N ALA A 24 -2.78 0.10 22.04
CA ALA A 24 -2.59 -1.25 22.56
C ALA A 24 -3.04 -2.34 21.57
N PHE A 25 -4.14 -2.11 20.85
CA PHE A 25 -4.56 -3.00 19.76
C PHE A 25 -3.51 -3.05 18.65
N ILE A 26 -3.05 -1.91 18.14
CA ILE A 26 -1.99 -1.85 17.11
C ILE A 26 -0.73 -2.57 17.60
N ALA A 27 -0.27 -2.32 18.82
CA ALA A 27 0.89 -3.00 19.38
C ALA A 27 0.73 -4.53 19.40
N THR A 28 -0.47 -5.02 19.75
CA THR A 28 -0.79 -6.45 19.76
C THR A 28 -0.72 -7.04 18.35
N VAL A 29 -1.33 -6.38 17.36
CA VAL A 29 -1.30 -6.79 15.96
C VAL A 29 0.14 -6.77 15.43
N THR A 30 0.90 -5.72 15.72
CA THR A 30 2.30 -5.57 15.28
C THR A 30 3.19 -6.68 15.82
N GLN A 31 3.09 -7.00 17.12
CA GLN A 31 3.85 -8.09 17.72
C GLN A 31 3.50 -9.44 17.10
N TYR A 32 2.21 -9.67 16.84
CA TYR A 32 1.72 -10.87 16.19
C TYR A 32 2.26 -10.98 14.76
N ALA A 33 2.07 -9.94 13.95
CA ALA A 33 2.49 -9.90 12.55
C ALA A 33 4.01 -10.04 12.39
N ALA A 34 4.80 -9.36 13.22
CA ALA A 34 6.26 -9.49 13.23
C ALA A 34 6.69 -10.94 13.50
N ARG A 35 6.04 -11.62 14.45
CA ARG A 35 6.29 -13.04 14.75
C ARG A 35 5.96 -13.93 13.55
N GLN A 36 4.80 -13.74 12.93
CA GLN A 36 4.39 -14.54 11.76
C GLN A 36 5.33 -14.35 10.55
N LEU A 37 5.87 -13.14 10.38
CA LEU A 37 6.80 -12.80 9.30
C LEU A 37 8.27 -13.15 9.61
N GLY A 38 8.57 -13.59 10.84
CA GLY A 38 9.96 -13.80 11.28
C GLY A 38 10.78 -12.51 11.30
N LEU A 39 10.13 -11.37 11.53
CA LEU A 39 10.78 -10.07 11.69
C LEU A 39 11.23 -9.88 13.14
N PRO A 40 12.36 -9.17 13.37
CA PRO A 40 12.74 -8.79 14.72
C PRO A 40 11.63 -7.93 15.32
N GLN A 41 11.36 -8.12 16.61
CA GLN A 41 10.51 -7.17 17.32
C GLN A 41 11.22 -5.81 17.34
N GLY A 42 10.51 -4.77 16.92
CA GLY A 42 11.08 -3.45 16.68
C GLY A 42 10.08 -2.34 16.96
N GLN A 43 10.50 -1.10 16.72
CA GLN A 43 9.73 0.13 16.96
C GLN A 43 8.65 0.41 15.90
N TYR A 44 8.07 -0.63 15.29
CA TYR A 44 6.98 -0.48 14.32
C TYR A 44 5.72 0.04 15.03
N PHE A 45 5.13 1.11 14.52
CA PHE A 45 3.97 1.79 15.08
C PHE A 45 4.15 2.20 16.55
N THR A 46 5.36 2.58 16.95
CA THR A 46 5.66 3.05 18.32
C THR A 46 5.85 4.56 18.42
N ALA A 47 6.12 5.23 17.29
CA ALA A 47 6.26 6.68 17.18
C ALA A 47 5.07 7.28 16.41
N TRP A 48 4.64 8.47 16.82
CA TRP A 48 3.68 9.27 16.05
C TRP A 48 4.35 9.92 14.84
N GLU A 49 3.58 10.09 13.78
CA GLU A 49 3.94 10.99 12.69
C GLU A 49 3.97 12.43 13.22
N GLY A 50 4.99 13.20 12.82
CA GLY A 50 5.11 14.60 13.24
C GLY A 50 4.14 15.52 12.52
N ASN A 51 3.52 15.04 11.43
CA ASN A 51 2.60 15.76 10.58
C ASN A 51 1.36 14.89 10.30
N GLU A 52 0.18 15.39 10.63
CA GLU A 52 -1.09 14.68 10.42
C GLU A 52 -1.70 14.94 9.03
N GLU A 53 -1.03 15.75 8.19
CA GLU A 53 -1.39 15.85 6.77
C GLU A 53 -0.95 14.59 6.00
N PRO A 54 -1.76 14.10 5.04
CA PRO A 54 -1.35 12.98 4.21
C PRO A 54 -0.10 13.33 3.39
N TYR A 55 0.71 12.31 3.13
CA TYR A 55 1.66 12.35 2.02
C TYR A 55 0.89 12.28 0.70
N TYR A 56 1.43 12.93 -0.33
CA TYR A 56 0.84 12.96 -1.65
C TYR A 56 1.71 12.17 -2.62
N CYS A 57 1.14 11.21 -3.34
CA CYS A 57 1.84 10.45 -4.37
C CYS A 57 1.12 10.60 -5.70
N LEU A 58 1.85 11.00 -6.74
CA LEU A 58 1.29 11.07 -8.09
C LEU A 58 1.62 9.80 -8.86
N PHE A 59 0.60 9.26 -9.51
CA PHE A 59 0.73 8.19 -10.49
C PHE A 59 0.38 8.77 -11.85
N VAL A 60 1.34 8.77 -12.76
CA VAL A 60 1.23 9.37 -14.08
C VAL A 60 1.25 8.27 -15.13
N SER A 61 0.23 8.27 -15.99
CA SER A 61 0.11 7.34 -17.09
C SER A 61 -0.04 8.07 -18.41
N TYR A 62 0.37 7.44 -19.50
CA TYR A 62 -0.06 7.85 -20.83
C TYR A 62 -1.59 7.92 -20.90
N ALA A 63 -2.12 8.88 -21.67
CA ALA A 63 -3.56 9.00 -21.87
C ALA A 63 -4.13 7.86 -22.74
N ASP A 64 -3.27 7.22 -23.53
CA ASP A 64 -3.69 6.19 -24.48
C ASP A 64 -3.57 4.75 -23.99
N THR A 65 -2.72 4.52 -23.00
CA THR A 65 -2.47 3.22 -22.42
C THR A 65 -2.22 3.35 -20.91
N VAL A 66 -2.59 2.33 -20.14
CA VAL A 66 -2.25 2.23 -18.72
C VAL A 66 -0.79 1.80 -18.60
N LYS A 67 0.13 2.76 -18.58
CA LYS A 67 1.57 2.52 -18.53
C LYS A 67 2.32 3.73 -17.95
N THR A 68 3.32 3.46 -17.12
CA THR A 68 4.29 4.44 -16.60
C THR A 68 5.11 5.05 -17.73
N LEU A 69 5.50 6.32 -17.55
CA LEU A 69 6.43 7.01 -18.45
C LEU A 69 7.86 6.48 -18.21
N PRO A 70 8.67 6.22 -19.26
CA PRO A 70 10.03 5.70 -19.11
C PRO A 70 10.93 6.51 -18.19
N GLU A 71 10.76 7.84 -18.16
CA GLU A 71 11.57 8.76 -17.34
C GLU A 71 10.98 9.04 -15.96
N ALA A 72 9.75 8.59 -15.69
CA ALA A 72 9.11 8.79 -14.39
C ALA A 72 9.44 7.63 -13.45
N HIS A 73 9.68 7.96 -12.18
CA HIS A 73 9.53 6.98 -11.11
C HIS A 73 8.11 6.40 -11.14
N ILE A 74 7.96 5.17 -10.66
CA ILE A 74 6.68 4.44 -10.54
C ILE A 74 5.58 5.31 -9.91
N TYR A 75 5.98 6.16 -8.96
CA TYR A 75 5.19 7.27 -8.43
C TYR A 75 6.11 8.45 -8.12
N ILE A 76 5.52 9.65 -8.03
CA ILE A 76 6.24 10.88 -7.67
C ILE A 76 5.76 11.31 -6.27
N PRO A 77 6.63 11.24 -5.24
CA PRO A 77 6.28 11.68 -3.89
C PRO A 77 6.30 13.21 -3.81
N CYS A 78 5.30 13.78 -3.15
CA CYS A 78 5.20 15.20 -2.83
C CYS A 78 4.90 15.36 -1.33
N THR A 79 5.57 16.34 -0.71
CA THR A 79 5.45 16.54 0.75
C THR A 79 4.28 17.45 1.12
N ILE A 80 3.87 18.35 0.21
CA ILE A 80 2.76 19.28 0.45
C ILE A 80 1.77 19.29 -0.71
N LYS A 81 0.50 19.55 -0.38
CA LYS A 81 -0.59 19.55 -1.37
C LYS A 81 -0.36 20.50 -2.54
N LYS A 82 0.14 21.72 -2.27
CA LYS A 82 0.35 22.76 -3.29
C LYS A 82 1.36 22.31 -4.35
N GLU A 83 2.44 21.67 -3.91
CA GLU A 83 3.44 21.05 -4.80
C GLU A 83 2.77 19.95 -5.63
N ALA A 84 2.06 19.04 -4.97
CA ALA A 84 1.41 17.92 -5.62
C ALA A 84 0.38 18.36 -6.69
N ASP A 85 -0.42 19.39 -6.39
CA ASP A 85 -1.35 20.01 -7.35
C ASP A 85 -0.61 20.63 -8.54
N SER A 86 0.55 21.27 -8.31
CA SER A 86 1.35 21.89 -9.36
C SER A 86 1.96 20.85 -10.30
N VAL A 87 2.54 19.78 -9.75
CA VAL A 87 3.10 18.68 -10.53
C VAL A 87 1.99 17.95 -11.31
N ALA A 88 0.84 17.73 -10.69
CA ALA A 88 -0.30 17.10 -11.37
C ALA A 88 -0.78 17.93 -12.57
N LYS A 89 -0.91 19.25 -12.40
CA LYS A 89 -1.26 20.17 -13.49
C LYS A 89 -0.24 20.16 -14.62
N HIS A 90 1.05 20.11 -14.30
CA HIS A 90 2.10 20.02 -15.32
C HIS A 90 1.90 18.79 -16.21
N TYR A 91 1.72 17.60 -15.64
CA TYR A 91 1.50 16.38 -16.43
C TYR A 91 0.17 16.40 -17.20
N VAL A 92 -0.91 16.87 -16.58
CA VAL A 92 -2.21 17.01 -17.27
C VAL A 92 -2.10 17.94 -18.49
N ASN A 93 -1.42 19.07 -18.36
CA ASN A 93 -1.20 20.02 -19.46
C ASN A 93 -0.34 19.44 -20.59
N ASN A 94 0.47 18.41 -20.30
CA ASN A 94 1.26 17.68 -21.29
C ASN A 94 0.55 16.43 -21.84
N GLY A 95 -0.76 16.28 -21.59
CA GLY A 95 -1.58 15.22 -22.17
C GLY A 95 -1.51 13.87 -21.45
N TYR A 96 -1.05 13.84 -20.19
CA TYR A 96 -1.03 12.64 -19.36
C TYR A 96 -2.26 12.55 -18.45
N GLU A 97 -2.59 11.34 -18.01
CA GLU A 97 -3.62 11.11 -17.00
C GLU A 97 -2.97 10.86 -15.64
N VAL A 98 -3.41 11.61 -14.63
CA VAL A 98 -2.78 11.64 -13.30
C VAL A 98 -3.78 11.21 -12.23
N LEU A 99 -3.33 10.35 -11.32
CA LEU A 99 -3.96 10.17 -10.01
C LEU A 99 -3.09 10.87 -8.97
N LEU A 100 -3.69 11.80 -8.22
CA LEU A 100 -3.12 12.35 -6.98
C LEU A 100 -3.65 11.53 -5.80
N TYR A 101 -2.83 10.61 -5.30
CA TYR A 101 -3.19 9.70 -4.21
C TYR A 101 -2.74 10.25 -2.85
N LYS A 102 -3.60 10.10 -1.83
CA LYS A 102 -3.30 10.48 -0.45
C LYS A 102 -2.87 9.25 0.35
N VAL A 103 -1.76 9.36 1.07
CA VAL A 103 -1.18 8.29 1.87
C VAL A 103 -1.18 8.72 3.33
N HIS A 104 -1.90 7.97 4.17
CA HIS A 104 -2.04 8.21 5.62
C HIS A 104 -1.25 7.22 6.49
N ALA A 105 -0.70 6.16 5.89
CA ALA A 105 0.21 5.21 6.52
C ALA A 105 1.18 4.73 5.44
N ASN A 106 2.46 4.61 5.77
CA ASN A 106 3.52 4.24 4.84
C ASN A 106 4.49 3.23 5.50
N SER A 107 5.51 2.84 4.74
CA SER A 107 6.49 1.84 5.18
C SER A 107 7.39 2.29 6.33
N ASP A 108 7.34 3.57 6.75
CA ASP A 108 8.00 4.04 7.97
C ASP A 108 7.26 3.58 9.23
N THR A 109 6.04 3.03 9.08
CA THR A 109 5.24 2.41 10.15
C THR A 109 5.03 3.34 11.34
N LYS A 110 4.81 4.63 11.11
CA LYS A 110 4.43 5.56 12.19
C LYS A 110 2.93 5.54 12.44
N MET A 111 2.53 5.92 13.64
CA MET A 111 1.11 6.13 13.97
C MET A 111 0.64 7.48 13.46
N HIS A 112 -0.56 7.51 12.90
CA HIS A 112 -1.24 8.70 12.40
C HIS A 112 -2.67 8.66 12.93
N ALA A 113 -3.25 9.80 13.31
CA ALA A 113 -4.62 9.83 13.84
C ALA A 113 -5.65 9.21 12.87
N ARG A 114 -5.41 9.31 11.55
CA ARG A 114 -6.27 8.69 10.54
C ARG A 114 -6.28 7.16 10.62
N LEU A 115 -5.15 6.53 10.95
CA LEU A 115 -5.05 5.09 11.15
C LEU A 115 -5.97 4.61 12.28
N LEU A 116 -6.05 5.37 13.37
CA LEU A 116 -6.90 5.03 14.53
C LEU A 116 -8.40 5.14 14.25
N GLN A 117 -8.79 5.83 13.17
CA GLN A 117 -10.19 5.96 12.74
C GLN A 117 -10.65 4.81 11.83
N TYR A 118 -9.75 3.90 11.46
CA TYR A 118 -10.09 2.77 10.61
C TYR A 118 -10.71 1.63 11.40
N SER A 119 -11.41 0.74 10.69
CA SER A 119 -11.88 -0.52 11.28
C SER A 119 -10.69 -1.33 11.78
N ARG A 120 -10.90 -2.18 12.78
CA ARG A 120 -9.83 -3.04 13.30
C ARG A 120 -9.30 -4.00 12.22
N GLU A 121 -10.17 -4.46 11.33
CA GLU A 121 -9.81 -5.28 10.16
C GLU A 121 -8.87 -4.51 9.22
N ALA A 122 -9.17 -3.24 8.93
CA ALA A 122 -8.31 -2.39 8.10
C ALA A 122 -6.97 -2.09 8.81
N ILE A 123 -6.96 -1.85 10.12
CA ILE A 123 -5.74 -1.68 10.90
C ILE A 123 -4.87 -2.94 10.81
N CYS A 124 -5.45 -4.13 11.01
CA CYS A 124 -4.75 -5.40 10.82
C CYS A 124 -4.15 -5.51 9.43
N PHE A 125 -4.95 -5.23 8.40
CA PHE A 125 -4.51 -5.28 7.02
C PHE A 125 -3.30 -4.36 6.78
N ILE A 126 -3.37 -3.10 7.22
CA ILE A 126 -2.28 -2.12 7.06
C ILE A 126 -1.02 -2.61 7.79
N VAL A 127 -1.14 -3.04 9.04
CA VAL A 127 0.03 -3.49 9.82
C VAL A 127 0.73 -4.68 9.14
N PHE A 128 -0.02 -5.68 8.68
CA PHE A 128 0.57 -6.80 7.95
C PHE A 128 1.17 -6.36 6.60
N HIS A 129 0.51 -5.44 5.88
CA HIS A 129 0.98 -4.91 4.60
C HIS A 129 2.34 -4.20 4.75
N GLU A 130 2.44 -3.26 5.70
CA GLU A 130 3.67 -2.49 5.90
C GLU A 130 4.81 -3.35 6.47
N LEU A 131 4.51 -4.33 7.32
CA LEU A 131 5.52 -5.28 7.79
C LEU A 131 5.95 -6.25 6.67
N ALA A 132 5.06 -6.62 5.74
CA ALA A 132 5.44 -7.38 4.56
C ALA A 132 6.43 -6.62 3.67
N HIS A 133 6.26 -5.30 3.51
CA HIS A 133 7.27 -4.44 2.86
C HIS A 133 8.63 -4.53 3.56
N ASN A 134 8.64 -4.37 4.88
CA ASN A 134 9.85 -4.47 5.70
C ASN A 134 10.55 -5.83 5.55
N TYR A 135 9.79 -6.92 5.48
CA TYR A 135 10.32 -8.25 5.18
C TYR A 135 10.92 -8.32 3.78
N ALA A 136 10.18 -7.90 2.77
CA ALA A 136 10.57 -7.98 1.37
C ALA A 136 11.85 -7.19 1.10
N PHE A 137 11.93 -5.95 1.57
CA PHE A 137 13.13 -5.11 1.42
C PHE A 137 14.39 -5.76 2.00
N LYS A 138 14.26 -6.55 3.07
CA LYS A 138 15.39 -7.25 3.68
C LYS A 138 15.75 -8.53 2.94
N ASN A 139 14.76 -9.28 2.43
CA ASN A 139 14.91 -10.68 2.06
C ASN A 139 14.72 -11.02 0.57
N LEU A 140 14.06 -10.17 -0.21
CA LEU A 140 13.57 -10.49 -1.55
C LEU A 140 14.02 -9.45 -2.58
N TRP A 141 14.02 -9.86 -3.85
CA TRP A 141 14.13 -8.95 -4.99
C TRP A 141 12.89 -9.10 -5.88
N LEU A 142 11.94 -8.17 -5.77
CA LEU A 142 10.65 -8.22 -6.46
C LEU A 142 10.46 -7.01 -7.37
N PRO A 143 9.96 -7.19 -8.61
CA PRO A 143 9.37 -6.09 -9.35
C PRO A 143 8.26 -5.44 -8.53
N TYR A 144 8.10 -4.12 -8.63
CA TYR A 144 7.19 -3.36 -7.77
C TYR A 144 5.75 -3.89 -7.75
N ALA A 145 5.19 -4.25 -8.91
CA ALA A 145 3.86 -4.85 -8.98
C ALA A 145 3.76 -6.22 -8.27
N TYR A 146 4.82 -7.03 -8.27
CA TYR A 146 4.84 -8.27 -7.48
C TYR A 146 4.99 -7.97 -5.99
N HIS A 147 5.75 -6.94 -5.64
CA HIS A 147 5.97 -6.51 -4.26
C HIS A 147 4.66 -6.05 -3.60
N GLU A 148 3.97 -5.06 -4.18
CA GLU A 148 2.70 -4.54 -3.66
C GLU A 148 1.62 -5.63 -3.59
N ALA A 149 1.50 -6.45 -4.64
CA ALA A 149 0.55 -7.56 -4.66
C ALA A 149 0.85 -8.61 -3.60
N MET A 150 2.12 -8.93 -3.34
CA MET A 150 2.52 -9.85 -2.27
C MET A 150 2.17 -9.28 -0.90
N CYS A 151 2.43 -7.99 -0.65
CA CYS A 151 2.08 -7.34 0.60
C CYS A 151 0.58 -7.40 0.88
N ASP A 152 -0.27 -7.18 -0.14
CA ASP A 152 -1.72 -7.33 0.00
C ASP A 152 -2.18 -8.77 0.26
N VAL A 153 -1.56 -9.77 -0.38
CA VAL A 153 -1.88 -11.19 -0.13
C VAL A 153 -1.54 -11.56 1.32
N ILE A 154 -0.35 -11.17 1.78
CA ILE A 154 0.08 -11.37 3.16
C ILE A 154 -0.85 -10.63 4.13
N ALA A 155 -1.27 -9.41 3.79
CA ALA A 155 -2.17 -8.62 4.61
C ALA A 155 -3.57 -9.26 4.74
N ALA A 156 -4.14 -9.73 3.63
CA ALA A 156 -5.43 -10.41 3.64
C ALA A 156 -5.36 -11.72 4.45
N PHE A 157 -4.36 -12.56 4.17
CA PHE A 157 -4.16 -13.83 4.88
C PHE A 157 -3.87 -13.61 6.37
N GLY A 158 -2.95 -12.70 6.69
CA GLY A 158 -2.52 -12.40 8.05
C GLY A 158 -3.64 -11.83 8.90
N THR A 159 -4.49 -10.95 8.33
CA THR A 159 -5.66 -10.39 9.03
C THR A 159 -6.67 -11.48 9.38
N GLU A 160 -6.98 -12.36 8.43
CA GLU A 160 -7.89 -13.48 8.66
C GLU A 160 -7.34 -14.48 9.67
N HIS A 161 -6.04 -14.79 9.58
CA HIS A 161 -5.35 -15.66 10.52
C HIS A 161 -5.33 -15.07 11.94
N PHE A 162 -5.03 -13.76 12.08
CA PHE A 162 -5.09 -13.05 13.35
C PHE A 162 -6.50 -13.09 13.97
N ALA A 163 -7.55 -12.89 13.15
CA ALA A 163 -8.94 -12.98 13.59
C ALA A 163 -9.28 -14.36 14.18
N ARG A 164 -8.81 -15.44 13.53
CA ARG A 164 -9.05 -16.82 13.97
C ARG A 164 -8.32 -17.17 15.25
N GLU A 165 -7.06 -16.78 15.36
CA GLU A 165 -6.19 -17.18 16.49
C GLU A 165 -6.41 -16.35 17.75
N THR A 166 -6.76 -15.07 17.61
CA THR A 166 -6.82 -14.14 18.75
C THR A 166 -8.23 -13.76 19.16
N HIS A 167 -9.20 -13.90 18.26
CA HIS A 167 -10.59 -13.44 18.44
C HIS A 167 -10.73 -11.94 18.79
N LEU A 168 -9.69 -11.12 18.56
CA LEU A 168 -9.72 -9.68 18.84
C LEU A 168 -10.45 -8.86 17.75
N ILE A 169 -10.72 -9.49 16.61
CA ILE A 169 -11.55 -9.01 15.50
C ILE A 169 -12.41 -10.16 14.98
N ASP A 170 -13.49 -9.85 14.28
CA ASP A 170 -14.40 -10.88 13.74
C ASP A 170 -13.88 -11.47 12.42
N VAL A 171 -13.85 -12.81 12.35
CA VAL A 171 -13.35 -13.54 11.18
C VAL A 171 -14.21 -13.27 9.94
N LYS A 172 -15.54 -13.16 10.09
CA LYS A 172 -16.43 -12.90 8.93
C LYS A 172 -16.23 -11.48 8.42
N SER A 173 -16.01 -10.50 9.29
CA SER A 173 -15.65 -9.12 8.93
C SER A 173 -14.33 -9.07 8.18
N ALA A 174 -13.28 -9.73 8.68
CA ALA A 174 -11.98 -9.83 7.99
C ALA A 174 -12.12 -10.44 6.57
N GLN A 175 -12.84 -11.56 6.45
CA GLN A 175 -13.11 -12.21 5.16
C GLN A 175 -13.96 -11.35 4.24
N THR A 176 -14.91 -10.59 4.78
CA THR A 176 -15.75 -9.68 4.00
C THR A 176 -14.94 -8.52 3.46
N PHE A 177 -14.05 -7.96 4.29
CA PHE A 177 -13.11 -6.93 3.90
C PHE A 177 -12.21 -7.41 2.74
N ALA A 178 -11.55 -8.56 2.88
CA ALA A 178 -10.70 -9.14 1.84
C ALA A 178 -11.48 -9.39 0.53
N ARG A 179 -12.66 -10.01 0.61
CA ARG A 179 -13.52 -10.25 -0.57
C ARG A 179 -13.97 -8.96 -1.27
N LYS A 180 -14.22 -7.88 -0.53
CA LYS A 180 -14.56 -6.58 -1.14
C LYS A 180 -13.36 -5.99 -1.89
N THR A 181 -12.16 -6.04 -1.31
CA THR A 181 -10.91 -5.63 -1.97
C THR A 181 -10.67 -6.40 -3.25
N GLU A 182 -10.83 -7.73 -3.21
CA GLU A 182 -10.69 -8.60 -4.39
C GLU A 182 -11.68 -8.26 -5.52
N ARG A 183 -12.92 -7.91 -5.18
CA ARG A 183 -13.90 -7.46 -6.17
C ARG A 183 -13.50 -6.15 -6.85
N VAL A 184 -12.86 -5.24 -6.10
CA VAL A 184 -12.29 -4.02 -6.69
C VAL A 184 -11.12 -4.37 -7.61
N TYR A 185 -10.25 -5.30 -7.22
CA TYR A 185 -9.12 -5.76 -8.06
C TYR A 185 -9.56 -6.39 -9.37
N HIS A 186 -10.60 -7.23 -9.34
CA HIS A 186 -11.19 -7.73 -10.58
C HIS A 186 -11.75 -6.62 -11.47
N ALA A 187 -12.40 -5.60 -10.89
CA ALA A 187 -12.90 -4.46 -11.65
C ALA A 187 -11.76 -3.66 -12.31
N VAL A 188 -10.70 -3.39 -11.55
CA VAL A 188 -9.48 -2.70 -12.03
C VAL A 188 -8.83 -3.50 -13.16
N ASN A 189 -8.50 -4.77 -12.95
CA ASN A 189 -7.84 -5.61 -13.94
C ASN A 189 -8.65 -5.70 -15.25
N LYS A 190 -9.98 -5.89 -15.14
CA LYS A 190 -10.86 -5.90 -16.31
C LYS A 190 -10.89 -4.56 -17.03
N CYS A 191 -10.84 -3.45 -16.29
CA CYS A 191 -10.81 -2.11 -16.89
C CYS A 191 -9.49 -1.85 -17.61
N VAL A 192 -8.35 -2.23 -17.02
CA VAL A 192 -7.02 -2.09 -17.64
C VAL A 192 -6.99 -2.80 -19.00
N VAL A 193 -7.44 -4.06 -19.05
CA VAL A 193 -7.50 -4.84 -20.31
C VAL A 193 -8.31 -4.09 -21.37
N LYS A 194 -9.54 -3.67 -21.04
CA LYS A 194 -10.42 -2.95 -21.99
C LYS A 194 -9.84 -1.63 -22.47
N VAL A 195 -9.22 -0.86 -21.57
CA VAL A 195 -8.61 0.44 -21.91
C VAL A 195 -7.42 0.25 -22.84
N ASN A 196 -6.61 -0.78 -22.61
CA ASN A 196 -5.42 -1.04 -23.42
C ASN A 196 -5.75 -1.70 -24.78
N GLU A 197 -6.82 -2.48 -24.88
CA GLU A 197 -7.28 -3.12 -26.13
C GLU A 197 -8.05 -2.16 -27.06
N HIS A 198 -8.65 -1.10 -26.51
CA HIS A 198 -9.52 -0.20 -27.26
C HIS A 198 -9.12 1.26 -27.07
N SER A 199 -8.37 1.81 -28.03
CA SER A 199 -7.96 3.22 -28.02
C SER A 199 -9.16 4.19 -28.18
N LEU A 200 -10.19 3.79 -28.92
CA LEU A 200 -11.44 4.53 -29.07
C LEU A 200 -12.44 4.15 -27.94
N GLY A 201 -12.98 5.13 -27.23
CA GLY A 201 -14.01 4.91 -26.21
C GLY A 201 -13.51 4.68 -24.78
N ARG A 202 -12.23 4.89 -24.48
CA ARG A 202 -11.64 4.71 -23.13
C ARG A 202 -12.42 5.35 -21.99
N THR A 203 -12.90 6.59 -22.19
CA THR A 203 -13.72 7.31 -21.20
C THR A 203 -15.00 6.56 -20.81
N GLN A 204 -15.57 5.75 -21.70
CA GLN A 204 -16.72 4.90 -21.37
C GLN A 204 -16.31 3.74 -20.45
N TYR A 205 -15.15 3.12 -20.68
CA TYR A 205 -14.62 2.06 -19.82
C TYR A 205 -14.25 2.60 -18.44
N HIS A 206 -13.59 3.75 -18.36
CA HIS A 206 -13.33 4.47 -17.10
C HIS A 206 -14.61 4.71 -16.31
N ARG A 207 -15.63 5.34 -16.92
CA ARG A 207 -16.93 5.61 -16.26
C ARG A 207 -17.67 4.34 -15.85
N SER A 208 -17.55 3.26 -16.62
CA SER A 208 -18.14 1.98 -16.26
C SER A 208 -17.45 1.36 -15.04
N CYS A 209 -16.11 1.40 -15.01
CA CYS A 209 -15.31 0.90 -13.91
C CYS A 209 -15.54 1.72 -12.63
N GLU A 210 -15.56 3.05 -12.75
CA GLU A 210 -15.84 3.95 -11.63
C GLU A 210 -17.19 3.64 -10.98
N ARG A 211 -18.26 3.54 -11.77
CA ARG A 211 -19.59 3.18 -11.24
C ARG A 211 -19.59 1.82 -10.56
N GLN A 212 -18.83 0.86 -11.08
CA GLN A 212 -18.70 -0.47 -10.45
C GLN A 212 -17.97 -0.37 -9.11
N ILE A 213 -16.83 0.31 -9.05
CA ILE A 213 -16.04 0.50 -7.82
C ILE A 213 -16.87 1.27 -6.78
N GLN A 214 -17.53 2.37 -7.15
CA GLN A 214 -18.38 3.14 -6.24
C GLN A 214 -19.51 2.30 -5.62
N ARG A 215 -20.10 1.36 -6.38
CA ARG A 215 -21.08 0.41 -5.82
C ARG A 215 -20.46 -0.56 -4.82
N LEU A 216 -19.24 -1.03 -5.08
CA LEU A 216 -18.51 -1.92 -4.18
C LEU A 216 -18.10 -1.23 -2.87
N LEU A 217 -17.86 0.09 -2.91
CA LEU A 217 -17.52 0.93 -1.76
C LEU A 217 -18.73 1.35 -0.91
N LYS A 218 -19.96 1.04 -1.33
CA LYS A 218 -21.13 1.32 -0.50
C LYS A 218 -21.06 0.51 0.79
N GLY A 219 -21.16 1.20 1.93
CA GLY A 219 -21.09 0.58 3.26
C GLY A 219 -19.73 -0.06 3.56
N THR A 220 -18.64 0.40 2.95
CA THR A 220 -17.28 0.07 3.40
C THR A 220 -16.78 1.10 4.40
N ASP A 221 -15.71 0.75 5.11
CA ASP A 221 -15.04 1.67 6.03
C ASP A 221 -14.33 2.84 5.31
N SER A 222 -13.78 3.74 6.12
CA SER A 222 -12.96 4.87 5.66
C SER A 222 -11.71 4.42 4.91
N PHE A 223 -11.03 3.35 5.33
CA PHE A 223 -9.83 2.86 4.65
C PHE A 223 -10.08 2.46 3.20
N MET A 224 -11.12 1.66 2.94
CA MET A 224 -11.49 1.27 1.57
C MET A 224 -11.83 2.47 0.70
N ARG A 225 -12.46 3.49 1.28
CA ARG A 225 -12.75 4.75 0.58
C ARG A 225 -11.48 5.55 0.31
N ASP A 226 -10.61 5.71 1.30
CA ASP A 226 -9.33 6.41 1.15
C ASP A 226 -8.41 5.73 0.13
N ARG A 227 -8.54 4.41 -0.06
CA ARG A 227 -7.77 3.62 -1.03
C ARG A 227 -8.33 3.68 -2.45
N PHE A 228 -9.65 3.72 -2.62
CA PHE A 228 -10.30 3.48 -3.94
C PHE A 228 -11.31 4.54 -4.39
N GLN A 229 -11.71 5.48 -3.54
CA GLN A 229 -12.69 6.52 -3.87
C GLN A 229 -12.05 7.71 -4.59
N TYR A 230 -11.56 7.46 -5.80
CA TYR A 230 -11.01 8.48 -6.70
C TYR A 230 -11.68 8.38 -8.07
N PRO A 231 -11.64 9.45 -8.88
CA PRO A 231 -11.99 9.37 -10.28
C PRO A 231 -11.15 8.30 -10.99
N VAL A 232 -11.81 7.42 -11.76
CA VAL A 232 -11.10 6.39 -12.52
C VAL A 232 -10.56 6.99 -13.81
N ASN A 233 -9.24 7.03 -13.92
CA ASN A 233 -8.47 7.33 -15.12
C ASN A 233 -7.26 6.36 -15.21
N ASN A 234 -6.40 6.49 -16.21
CA ASN A 234 -5.24 5.63 -16.39
C ASN A 234 -4.24 5.73 -15.23
N GLY A 235 -4.08 6.91 -14.61
CA GLY A 235 -3.26 7.05 -13.39
C GLY A 235 -3.82 6.21 -12.22
N PHE A 236 -5.13 6.20 -12.05
CA PHE A 236 -5.81 5.35 -11.05
C PHE A 236 -5.65 3.87 -11.37
N LEU A 237 -5.84 3.49 -12.62
CA LEU A 237 -5.69 2.10 -13.08
C LEU A 237 -4.25 1.62 -12.97
N LEU A 238 -3.27 2.48 -13.23
CA LEU A 238 -1.84 2.19 -13.10
C LEU A 238 -1.50 1.89 -11.64
N LYS A 239 -1.84 2.81 -10.72
CA LYS A 239 -1.62 2.63 -9.28
C LYS A 239 -2.21 1.32 -8.79
N ASN A 240 -3.49 1.11 -9.05
CA ASN A 240 -4.19 -0.08 -8.54
C ASN A 240 -3.77 -1.35 -9.27
N GLY A 241 -3.30 -1.26 -10.52
CA GLY A 241 -2.71 -2.34 -11.28
C GLY A 241 -1.48 -2.96 -10.61
N TYR A 242 -0.66 -2.14 -9.92
CA TYR A 242 0.47 -2.66 -9.14
C TYR A 242 0.03 -3.60 -8.02
N TYR A 243 -1.12 -3.35 -7.39
CA TYR A 243 -1.67 -4.20 -6.36
C TYR A 243 -2.41 -5.41 -6.94
N SER A 244 -3.17 -5.22 -8.04
CA SER A 244 -4.15 -6.20 -8.49
C SER A 244 -3.67 -7.19 -9.54
N THR A 245 -2.64 -6.85 -10.33
CA THR A 245 -2.24 -7.65 -11.51
C THR A 245 -1.78 -9.05 -11.12
N TYR A 246 -0.92 -9.14 -10.10
CA TYR A 246 -0.35 -10.41 -9.64
C TYR A 246 -1.02 -10.97 -8.37
N TYR A 247 -1.94 -10.22 -7.75
CA TYR A 247 -2.59 -10.60 -6.50
C TYR A 247 -3.20 -12.00 -6.56
N PHE A 248 -4.04 -12.31 -7.55
CA PHE A 248 -4.75 -13.59 -7.60
C PHE A 248 -3.82 -14.79 -7.83
N LYS A 249 -2.72 -14.58 -8.56
CA LYS A 249 -1.68 -15.61 -8.74
C LYS A 249 -0.96 -15.88 -7.41
N LEU A 250 -0.57 -14.81 -6.71
CA LEU A 250 0.12 -14.92 -5.43
C LEU A 250 -0.81 -15.45 -4.32
N LYS A 251 -2.09 -15.07 -4.34
CA LYS A 251 -3.11 -15.61 -3.44
C LYS A 251 -3.26 -17.12 -3.61
N LYS A 252 -3.34 -17.59 -4.86
CA LYS A 252 -3.38 -19.04 -5.15
C LYS A 252 -2.16 -19.75 -4.57
N TRP A 253 -0.97 -19.17 -4.70
CA TRP A 253 0.24 -19.74 -4.10
C TRP A 253 0.17 -19.76 -2.57
N MET A 254 -0.31 -18.68 -1.94
CA MET A 254 -0.52 -18.61 -0.49
C MET A 254 -1.53 -19.66 -0.01
N GLU A 255 -2.61 -19.89 -0.75
CA GLU A 255 -3.61 -20.94 -0.48
C GLU A 255 -3.02 -22.36 -0.63
N GLU A 256 -2.20 -22.60 -1.67
CA GLU A 256 -1.47 -23.86 -1.88
C GLU A 256 -0.46 -24.14 -0.76
N ASP A 257 0.27 -23.10 -0.33
CA ASP A 257 1.34 -23.19 0.67
C ASP A 257 0.76 -23.31 2.10
N GLY A 258 -0.48 -22.87 2.32
CA GLY A 258 -1.27 -23.03 3.55
C GLY A 258 -0.79 -22.23 4.77
N THR A 259 0.48 -21.83 4.81
CA THR A 259 1.10 -21.08 5.92
C THR A 259 2.00 -19.98 5.39
N LEU A 260 2.13 -18.91 6.16
CA LEU A 260 2.94 -17.75 5.76
C LEU A 260 4.43 -18.12 5.66
N SER A 261 4.94 -18.99 6.53
CA SER A 261 6.34 -19.43 6.50
C SER A 261 6.68 -20.21 5.22
N VAL A 262 5.81 -21.12 4.78
CA VAL A 262 6.00 -21.88 3.52
C VAL A 262 5.90 -20.95 2.31
N PHE A 263 4.91 -20.05 2.30
CA PHE A 263 4.76 -19.05 1.25
C PHE A 263 6.00 -18.15 1.12
N LEU A 264 6.50 -17.64 2.23
CA LEU A 264 7.71 -16.80 2.25
C LEU A 264 8.97 -17.57 1.82
N ALA A 265 9.09 -18.86 2.17
CA ALA A 265 10.17 -19.72 1.68
C ALA A 265 10.09 -19.91 0.15
N ARG A 266 8.89 -20.11 -0.40
CA ARG A 266 8.64 -20.13 -1.85
C ARG A 266 9.06 -18.81 -2.51
N MET A 267 8.66 -17.68 -1.93
CA MET A 267 9.04 -16.35 -2.45
C MET A 267 10.55 -16.14 -2.44
N LYS A 268 11.26 -16.53 -1.37
CA LYS A 268 12.73 -16.48 -1.30
C LYS A 268 13.42 -17.30 -2.39
N ARG A 269 12.88 -18.49 -2.69
CA ARG A 269 13.41 -19.36 -3.74
C ARG A 269 13.22 -18.78 -5.14
N LEU A 270 12.07 -18.16 -5.40
CA LEU A 270 11.73 -17.61 -6.72
C LEU A 270 12.33 -16.21 -6.96
N PHE A 271 12.49 -15.43 -5.89
CA PHE A 271 12.92 -14.03 -5.93
C PHE A 271 14.07 -13.78 -4.95
N PRO A 272 15.18 -14.53 -5.06
CA PRO A 272 16.29 -14.40 -4.12
C PRO A 272 16.92 -13.02 -4.24
N LYS A 273 17.24 -12.44 -3.08
CA LYS A 273 18.02 -11.21 -3.02
C LYS A 273 19.50 -11.55 -3.27
N SER A 274 19.93 -11.53 -4.54
CA SER A 274 21.35 -11.64 -4.93
C SER A 274 21.92 -10.28 -5.36
N LEU A 275 23.23 -10.09 -5.18
CA LEU A 275 23.95 -8.87 -5.57
C LEU A 275 23.98 -8.64 -7.09
N ASP A 276 23.90 -9.71 -7.90
CA ASP A 276 23.92 -9.67 -9.37
C ASP A 276 22.63 -9.12 -10.01
N ASN A 277 21.54 -8.98 -9.26
CA ASN A 277 20.25 -8.55 -9.82
C ASN A 277 20.15 -7.02 -10.06
N LYS A 278 21.19 -6.24 -9.76
CA LYS A 278 21.22 -4.79 -10.10
C LYS A 278 21.18 -4.52 -11.60
N GLU A 279 21.79 -5.37 -12.43
CA GLU A 279 21.83 -5.17 -13.90
C GLU A 279 20.52 -5.51 -14.61
N ARG A 280 19.65 -6.31 -14.00
CA ARG A 280 18.31 -6.63 -14.56
C ARG A 280 17.32 -5.46 -14.47
N MET A 281 17.66 -4.38 -13.77
CA MET A 281 16.79 -3.23 -13.54
C MET A 281 16.66 -2.26 -14.73
N LEU A 282 17.46 -2.38 -15.79
CA LEU A 282 17.39 -1.50 -16.96
C LEU A 282 16.53 -2.03 -18.11
N LYS A 283 15.80 -3.15 -17.93
CA LYS A 283 15.05 -3.81 -19.01
C LYS A 283 13.56 -4.07 -18.75
N TRP A 284 12.95 -3.44 -17.74
CA TRP A 284 11.50 -3.53 -17.50
C TRP A 284 10.89 -2.15 -17.20
#